data_AF-A0A2E6YIF7-F1
#
_entry.id   AF-A0A2E6YIF7-F1
#
_cell.length_a   1.000
_cell.length_b   1.000
_cell.length_c   1.000
_cell.angle_alpha   90.00
_cell.angle_beta   90.00
_cell.angle_gamma   90.00
#
_symmetry.space_group_name_H-M   'P 1'
#
loop_
_entity.id
_entity.type
_entity.pdbx_description
1 polymer ?
#
loop_
_entity_poly.entity_id
_entity_poly.type
_entity_poly.pdbx_seq_one_letter_code
_entity_poly.pdbx_strand_id
1 'polypeptide(L)'
;ENFEDGIIYLEDKTPEDMVQFNNPWNMSSPICQKILDRSISIRFKSGSKKTQKDLCKADDEIVDFIIKNTTLSITKQSELEDQVLALNDKGFTDSDIPEANLWNFKSSFGIRLNNNNLTNVDFLSRYEETKYDRRNYGVNLSYNPNLSDISGLSSLKSSSKVDLRETNVTDLSGLENFEKGSIYLQDKRPEDMVQFNNPWNMSSPICQKISNGEVSIRFKYKQGETTNAKDFCK
;
A
#
# COMPACT_ATOMS: atom_id res chain seq x y z
N GLU A 1 33.52 11.81 -7.68
CA GLU A 1 34.34 12.10 -6.49
C GLU A 1 34.05 11.04 -5.43
N ASN A 2 35.10 10.56 -4.76
CA ASN A 2 34.98 9.58 -3.67
C ASN A 2 34.50 10.33 -2.42
N PHE A 3 33.22 10.22 -2.10
CA PHE A 3 32.72 10.68 -0.81
C PHE A 3 33.09 9.65 0.26
N GLU A 4 33.78 10.05 1.31
CA GLU A 4 33.97 9.21 2.51
C GLU A 4 32.68 9.17 3.33
N ASP A 5 32.47 8.09 4.09
CA ASP A 5 31.30 7.92 4.94
C ASP A 5 31.29 9.00 6.05
N GLY A 6 30.12 9.52 6.41
CA GLY A 6 30.04 10.57 7.42
C GLY A 6 28.80 11.47 7.38
N ILE A 7 28.87 12.56 8.14
CA ILE A 7 27.80 13.56 8.22
C ILE A 7 28.27 14.84 7.54
N ILE A 8 27.52 15.31 6.55
CA ILE A 8 27.72 16.59 5.87
C ILE A 8 26.76 17.60 6.51
N TYR A 9 27.32 18.61 7.19
CA TYR A 9 26.55 19.71 7.77
C TYR A 9 26.50 20.87 6.79
N LEU A 10 25.29 21.30 6.43
CA LEU A 10 25.05 22.49 5.60
C LEU A 10 24.39 23.57 6.48
N GLU A 11 25.15 24.05 7.47
CA GLU A 11 24.65 24.85 8.61
C GLU A 11 23.98 26.18 8.21
N ASP A 12 24.39 26.75 7.07
CA ASP A 12 23.89 28.04 6.56
C ASP A 12 22.98 27.91 5.34
N LYS A 13 22.63 26.69 4.92
CA LYS A 13 21.82 26.46 3.71
C LYS A 13 20.44 25.93 4.08
N THR A 14 19.43 26.58 3.52
CA THR A 14 18.10 25.99 3.41
C THR A 14 18.06 25.03 2.23
N PRO A 15 17.15 24.05 2.22
CA PRO A 15 16.95 23.19 1.05
C PRO A 15 16.68 23.96 -0.25
N GLU A 16 16.09 25.14 -0.17
CA GLU A 16 15.83 25.99 -1.32
C GLU A 16 17.13 26.54 -1.96
N ASP A 17 18.23 26.63 -1.21
CA ASP A 17 19.53 27.10 -1.70
C ASP A 17 20.31 26.05 -2.51
N MET A 18 19.86 24.81 -2.47
CA MET A 18 20.58 23.65 -3.01
C MET A 18 20.01 23.31 -4.39
N VAL A 19 20.83 23.48 -5.43
CA VAL A 19 20.47 23.20 -6.84
C VAL A 19 19.94 21.77 -6.99
N GLN A 20 20.45 20.83 -6.20
CA GLN A 20 20.06 19.42 -6.23
C GLN A 20 18.59 19.17 -5.88
N PHE A 21 17.89 20.08 -5.22
CA PHE A 21 16.44 19.91 -5.05
C PHE A 21 15.62 20.31 -6.27
N ASN A 22 16.23 21.05 -7.21
CA ASN A 22 15.63 21.39 -8.50
C ASN A 22 16.18 20.50 -9.63
N ASN A 23 17.39 19.95 -9.43
CA ASN A 23 18.02 18.99 -10.32
C ASN A 23 18.62 17.83 -9.50
N PRO A 24 17.78 16.88 -9.03
CA PRO A 24 18.22 15.76 -8.20
C PRO A 24 19.27 14.91 -8.91
N TRP A 25 20.21 14.39 -8.14
CA TRP A 25 21.16 13.41 -8.64
C TRP A 25 20.42 12.13 -9.04
N ASN A 26 20.88 11.49 -10.12
CA ASN A 26 20.37 10.17 -10.49
C ASN A 26 20.65 9.19 -9.33
N MET A 27 19.65 8.37 -9.02
CA MET A 27 19.69 7.42 -7.91
C MET A 27 20.87 6.46 -7.95
N SER A 28 21.29 6.05 -9.14
CA SER A 28 22.41 5.12 -9.34
C SER A 28 23.77 5.78 -9.08
N SER A 29 23.82 7.11 -8.92
CA SER A 29 25.06 7.82 -8.62
C SER A 29 25.64 7.38 -7.26
N PRO A 30 26.98 7.37 -7.11
CA PRO A 30 27.62 6.95 -5.86
C PRO A 30 27.13 7.72 -4.62
N ILE A 31 26.85 9.03 -4.76
CA ILE A 31 26.35 9.84 -3.66
C ILE A 31 24.93 9.43 -3.23
N CYS A 32 24.05 9.12 -4.19
CA CYS A 32 22.70 8.70 -3.87
C CYS A 32 22.66 7.32 -3.22
N GLN A 33 23.49 6.38 -3.68
CA GLN A 33 23.61 5.07 -3.04
C GLN A 33 24.02 5.21 -1.57
N LYS A 34 25.02 6.06 -1.29
CA LYS A 34 25.47 6.36 0.09
C LYS A 34 24.43 7.11 0.93
N ILE A 35 23.59 7.94 0.33
CA ILE A 35 22.48 8.61 1.05
C ILE A 35 21.39 7.59 1.40
N LEU A 36 21.07 6.67 0.48
CA LEU A 36 20.00 5.67 0.61
C LEU A 36 20.37 4.54 1.58
N ASP A 37 21.63 4.12 1.60
CA ASP A 37 22.15 3.14 2.57
C ASP A 37 22.52 3.76 3.94
N ARG A 38 22.42 5.10 4.04
CA ARG A 38 22.72 5.93 5.21
C ARG A 38 24.22 6.00 5.59
N SER A 39 25.13 5.60 4.70
CA SER A 39 26.57 5.83 4.85
C SER A 39 26.92 7.32 4.83
N ILE A 40 26.10 8.12 4.16
CA ILE A 40 26.15 9.59 4.19
C ILE A 40 24.84 10.14 4.75
N SER A 41 24.94 11.05 5.71
CA SER A 41 23.82 11.87 6.17
C SER A 41 24.07 13.35 5.89
N ILE A 42 23.11 13.98 5.22
CA ILE A 42 23.12 15.41 4.93
C ILE A 42 22.13 16.09 5.87
N ARG A 43 22.64 17.03 6.68
CA ARG A 43 21.84 17.79 7.65
C ARG A 43 21.71 19.24 7.21
N PHE A 44 20.46 19.66 6.99
CA PHE A 44 20.08 21.03 6.70
C PHE A 44 19.65 21.76 7.97
N LYS A 45 19.62 23.09 7.91
CA LYS A 45 18.92 23.90 8.91
C LYS A 45 17.45 23.45 8.99
N SER A 46 16.91 23.32 10.21
CA SER A 46 15.58 22.75 10.48
C SER A 46 14.43 23.59 9.91
N GLY A 47 13.28 22.95 9.66
CA GLY A 47 12.03 23.60 9.23
C GLY A 47 11.55 23.29 7.81
N SER A 48 12.34 22.57 7.01
CA SER A 48 12.00 22.15 5.64
C SER A 48 11.09 20.92 5.58
N LYS A 49 10.25 20.84 4.54
CA LYS A 49 9.51 19.62 4.14
C LYS A 49 10.36 18.64 3.34
N LYS A 50 11.44 19.09 2.70
CA LYS A 50 12.39 18.29 1.93
C LYS A 50 13.42 17.62 2.84
N THR A 51 13.79 16.40 2.48
CA THR A 51 14.72 15.49 3.15
C THR A 51 15.95 15.24 2.27
N GLN A 52 17.01 14.64 2.82
CA GLN A 52 18.17 14.23 2.04
C GLN A 52 17.83 13.23 0.90
N LYS A 53 16.71 12.51 1.00
CA LYS A 53 16.25 11.63 -0.09
C LYS A 53 15.78 12.41 -1.31
N ASP A 54 15.29 13.64 -1.13
CA ASP A 54 14.84 14.50 -2.22
C ASP A 54 15.98 15.06 -3.07
N LEU A 55 17.23 14.84 -2.66
CA LEU A 55 18.42 15.09 -3.47
C LEU A 55 18.63 14.02 -4.55
N CYS A 56 17.89 12.92 -4.49
CA CYS A 56 18.02 11.78 -5.36
C CYS A 56 16.70 11.52 -6.10
N LYS A 57 16.81 11.09 -7.36
CA LYS A 57 15.65 10.71 -8.19
C LYS A 57 15.91 9.40 -8.92
N ALA A 58 14.96 8.47 -8.82
CA ALA A 58 14.98 7.24 -9.61
C ALA A 58 14.41 7.49 -11.01
N ASP A 59 14.87 6.69 -12.00
CA ASP A 59 14.32 6.75 -13.35
C ASP A 59 12.93 6.09 -13.44
N ASP A 60 12.68 5.07 -12.62
CA ASP A 60 11.36 4.45 -12.45
C ASP A 60 10.55 5.25 -11.41
N GLU A 61 9.38 5.74 -11.84
CA GLU A 61 8.51 6.58 -11.02
C GLU A 61 7.97 5.86 -9.77
N ILE A 62 7.70 4.56 -9.86
CA ILE A 62 7.23 3.78 -8.70
C ILE A 62 8.38 3.61 -7.70
N VAL A 63 9.58 3.33 -8.19
CA VAL A 63 10.78 3.24 -7.34
C VAL A 63 11.01 4.58 -6.64
N ASP A 64 10.95 5.69 -7.37
CA ASP A 64 11.11 7.05 -6.82
C ASP A 64 10.05 7.37 -5.75
N PHE A 65 8.79 7.02 -6.03
CA PHE A 65 7.70 7.18 -5.07
C PHE A 65 7.92 6.36 -3.80
N ILE A 66 8.27 5.08 -3.93
CA ILE A 66 8.43 4.17 -2.79
C ILE A 66 9.57 4.62 -1.89
N ILE A 67 10.75 4.90 -2.42
CA ILE A 67 11.92 5.28 -1.59
C ILE A 67 11.68 6.61 -0.87
N LYS A 68 10.93 7.56 -1.46
CA LYS A 68 10.63 8.85 -0.85
C LYS A 68 9.62 8.71 0.28
N ASN A 69 8.67 7.79 0.13
CA ASN A 69 7.56 7.64 1.05
C ASN A 69 7.74 6.51 2.08
N THR A 70 8.75 5.65 1.91
CA THR A 70 9.06 4.54 2.82
C THR A 70 10.50 4.58 3.34
N THR A 71 10.86 3.62 4.18
CA THR A 71 12.25 3.40 4.60
C THR A 71 13.01 2.45 3.69
N LEU A 72 12.39 1.97 2.61
CA LEU A 72 12.99 1.01 1.69
C LEU A 72 14.10 1.67 0.87
N SER A 73 15.09 0.86 0.52
CA SER A 73 16.16 1.19 -0.42
C SER A 73 16.10 0.13 -1.51
N ILE A 74 15.41 0.48 -2.59
CA ILE A 74 15.20 -0.39 -3.75
C ILE A 74 15.63 0.33 -5.02
N THR A 75 15.97 -0.43 -6.05
CA THR A 75 16.38 0.10 -7.37
C THR A 75 15.45 -0.28 -8.50
N LYS A 76 14.55 -1.23 -8.26
CA LYS A 76 13.57 -1.75 -9.22
C LYS A 76 12.34 -2.29 -8.49
N GLN A 77 11.19 -2.26 -9.14
CA GLN A 77 9.92 -2.73 -8.55
C GLN A 77 9.94 -4.21 -8.16
N SER A 78 10.70 -5.07 -8.87
CA SER A 78 10.78 -6.50 -8.54
C SER A 78 11.41 -6.79 -7.16
N GLU A 79 12.08 -5.80 -6.54
CA GLU A 79 12.61 -5.93 -5.18
C GLU A 79 11.52 -5.75 -4.10
N LEU A 80 10.32 -5.31 -4.47
CA LEU A 80 9.18 -5.15 -3.56
C LEU A 80 8.56 -6.47 -3.11
N GLU A 81 8.84 -7.55 -3.84
CA GLU A 81 8.31 -8.89 -3.60
C GLU A 81 8.51 -9.41 -2.17
N ASP A 82 9.61 -8.97 -1.53
CA ASP A 82 9.98 -9.39 -0.19
C ASP A 82 9.95 -8.21 0.81
N GLN A 83 9.13 -7.20 0.52
CA GLN A 83 9.05 -5.97 1.32
C GLN A 83 7.68 -5.76 1.92
N VAL A 84 7.65 -5.02 3.04
CA VAL A 84 6.42 -4.41 3.53
C VAL A 84 6.38 -2.97 3.02
N LEU A 85 5.39 -2.67 2.17
CA LEU A 85 5.18 -1.33 1.65
C LEU A 85 4.43 -0.52 2.72
N ALA A 86 5.17 0.21 3.53
CA ALA A 86 4.63 1.05 4.60
C ALA A 86 4.32 2.47 4.09
N LEU A 87 3.14 2.62 3.48
CA LEU A 87 2.60 3.85 2.91
C LEU A 87 1.45 4.45 3.76
N ASN A 88 1.36 4.02 5.02
CA ASN A 88 0.35 4.48 5.97
C ASN A 88 0.70 5.85 6.56
N ASP A 89 -0.33 6.58 7.03
CA ASP A 89 -0.20 7.86 7.75
C ASP A 89 0.48 8.97 6.94
N LYS A 90 0.20 9.04 5.63
CA LYS A 90 0.79 10.02 4.71
C LYS A 90 -0.18 11.12 4.30
N GLY A 91 -1.48 10.91 4.51
CA GLY A 91 -2.53 11.79 4.01
C GLY A 91 -2.68 11.72 2.49
N PHE A 92 -2.23 10.63 1.86
CA PHE A 92 -2.30 10.48 0.41
C PHE A 92 -3.74 10.54 -0.10
N THR A 93 -3.91 11.30 -1.17
CA THR A 93 -5.03 11.26 -2.09
C THR A 93 -4.65 10.43 -3.31
N ASP A 94 -5.62 10.10 -4.17
CA ASP A 94 -5.34 9.32 -5.38
C ASP A 94 -4.32 10.01 -6.29
N SER A 95 -4.27 11.35 -6.32
CA SER A 95 -3.30 12.12 -7.10
C SER A 95 -1.87 12.09 -6.57
N ASP A 96 -1.67 11.65 -5.33
CA ASP A 96 -0.32 11.47 -4.77
C ASP A 96 0.29 10.11 -5.17
N ILE A 97 -0.54 9.18 -5.66
CA ILE A 97 -0.11 7.84 -6.08
C ILE A 97 0.20 7.86 -7.59
N PRO A 98 1.37 7.35 -8.02
CA PRO A 98 1.69 7.21 -9.44
C PRO A 98 0.62 6.45 -10.23
N GLU A 99 0.51 6.75 -11.53
CA GLU A 99 -0.50 6.16 -12.41
C GLU A 99 -0.51 4.63 -12.35
N ALA A 100 -1.72 4.05 -12.30
CA ALA A 100 -1.93 2.63 -12.04
C ALA A 100 -1.21 1.69 -13.03
N ASN A 101 -1.05 2.10 -14.29
CA ASN A 101 -0.38 1.34 -15.34
C ASN A 101 1.14 1.18 -15.13
N LEU A 102 1.75 2.00 -14.27
CA LEU A 102 3.19 1.96 -13.96
C LEU A 102 3.55 0.88 -12.92
N TRP A 103 2.58 0.46 -12.11
CA TRP A 103 2.76 -0.55 -11.06
C TRP A 103 2.82 -1.95 -11.70
N ASN A 104 3.94 -2.67 -11.52
CA ASN A 104 4.18 -3.95 -12.21
C ASN A 104 4.58 -5.13 -11.31
N PHE A 105 4.68 -4.93 -10.00
CA PHE A 105 4.90 -6.04 -9.07
C PHE A 105 3.59 -6.77 -8.74
N LYS A 106 3.71 -8.08 -8.51
CA LYS A 106 2.56 -8.96 -8.24
C LYS A 106 2.43 -9.36 -6.79
N SER A 107 3.48 -9.19 -6.00
CA SER A 107 3.51 -9.65 -4.62
C SER A 107 4.37 -8.78 -3.74
N SER A 108 4.17 -8.89 -2.44
CA SER A 108 5.01 -8.30 -1.41
C SER A 108 4.82 -9.05 -0.09
N PHE A 109 5.56 -8.72 0.98
CA PHE A 109 5.21 -9.23 2.31
C PHE A 109 3.93 -8.61 2.85
N GLY A 110 3.60 -7.37 2.47
CA GLY A 110 2.37 -6.71 2.90
C GLY A 110 2.30 -5.26 2.38
N ILE A 111 1.10 -4.70 2.38
CA ILE A 111 0.86 -3.31 1.96
C ILE A 111 0.08 -2.60 3.05
N ARG A 112 0.63 -1.51 3.57
CA ARG A 112 -0.04 -0.64 4.56
C ARG A 112 -0.34 0.69 3.91
N LEU A 113 -1.62 0.95 3.70
CA LEU A 113 -2.16 2.18 3.12
C LEU A 113 -3.19 2.83 4.06
N ASN A 114 -3.26 2.36 5.31
CA ASN A 114 -4.20 2.87 6.30
C ASN A 114 -3.90 4.33 6.69
N ASN A 115 -4.92 5.05 7.16
CA ASN A 115 -4.84 6.46 7.55
C ASN A 115 -4.37 7.35 6.39
N ASN A 116 -5.05 7.24 5.25
CA ASN A 116 -4.90 8.11 4.08
C ASN A 116 -6.29 8.62 3.65
N ASN A 117 -6.35 9.29 2.51
CA ASN A 117 -7.56 9.88 1.93
C ASN A 117 -7.87 9.30 0.54
N LEU A 118 -7.56 8.02 0.33
CA LEU A 118 -7.77 7.34 -0.95
C LEU A 118 -9.28 7.17 -1.22
N THR A 119 -9.67 7.21 -2.49
CA THR A 119 -11.05 6.91 -2.94
C THR A 119 -11.15 5.59 -3.70
N ASN A 120 -10.03 5.15 -4.29
CA ASN A 120 -9.86 3.88 -4.99
C ASN A 120 -8.48 3.25 -4.70
N VAL A 121 -8.21 2.08 -5.28
CA VAL A 121 -6.92 1.38 -5.20
C VAL A 121 -6.49 0.81 -6.56
N ASP A 122 -6.78 1.49 -7.66
CA ASP A 122 -6.61 0.98 -9.02
C ASP A 122 -5.17 0.58 -9.37
N PHE A 123 -4.21 1.22 -8.71
CA PHE A 123 -2.78 0.90 -8.80
C PHE A 123 -2.43 -0.52 -8.30
N LEU A 124 -3.33 -1.19 -7.59
CA LEU A 124 -3.19 -2.57 -7.17
C LEU A 124 -3.76 -3.58 -8.17
N SER A 125 -4.25 -3.15 -9.35
CA SER A 125 -4.94 -4.02 -10.33
C SER A 125 -4.16 -5.26 -10.78
N ARG A 126 -2.83 -5.26 -10.64
CA ARG A 126 -1.93 -6.38 -10.95
C ARG A 126 -1.39 -7.12 -9.72
N TYR A 127 -1.73 -6.67 -8.53
CA TYR A 127 -1.27 -7.23 -7.28
C TYR A 127 -2.04 -8.52 -6.96
N GLU A 128 -1.32 -9.62 -6.81
CA GLU A 128 -1.88 -10.97 -6.70
C GLU A 128 -1.83 -11.52 -5.28
N GLU A 129 -0.79 -11.22 -4.49
CA GLU A 129 -0.67 -11.80 -3.14
C GLU A 129 0.22 -11.06 -2.14
N THR A 130 -0.10 -11.20 -0.86
CA THR A 130 0.87 -10.96 0.23
C THR A 130 1.51 -12.30 0.65
N LYS A 131 2.82 -12.43 0.55
CA LYS A 131 3.55 -13.70 0.81
C LYS A 131 3.59 -14.12 2.27
N TYR A 132 3.32 -13.22 3.22
CA TYR A 132 3.51 -13.51 4.65
C TYR A 132 2.18 -13.75 5.39
N ASP A 133 1.96 -15.01 5.80
CA ASP A 133 0.75 -15.44 6.51
C ASP A 133 0.80 -15.11 8.02
N ARG A 134 1.09 -13.85 8.35
CA ARG A 134 0.90 -13.33 9.71
C ARG A 134 -0.03 -12.13 9.65
N ARG A 135 -0.98 -12.03 10.59
CA ARG A 135 -2.03 -10.99 10.64
C ARG A 135 -1.58 -9.53 10.49
N ASN A 136 -0.29 -9.22 10.68
CA ASN A 136 0.27 -7.86 10.53
C ASN A 136 0.79 -7.55 9.11
N TYR A 137 0.67 -8.52 8.18
CA TYR A 137 1.31 -8.54 6.87
C TYR A 137 0.27 -8.87 5.78
N GLY A 138 -0.79 -8.07 5.74
CA GLY A 138 -1.84 -8.17 4.72
C GLY A 138 -1.98 -6.86 3.94
N VAL A 139 -3.07 -6.73 3.20
CA VAL A 139 -3.50 -5.46 2.60
C VAL A 139 -4.29 -4.67 3.64
N ASN A 140 -3.71 -3.58 4.14
CA ASN A 140 -4.37 -2.71 5.12
C ASN A 140 -4.80 -1.39 4.50
N LEU A 141 -6.11 -1.26 4.26
CA LEU A 141 -6.76 -0.08 3.67
C LEU A 141 -7.62 0.67 4.68
N SER A 142 -7.61 0.24 5.95
CA SER A 142 -8.46 0.82 6.99
C SER A 142 -8.22 2.31 7.19
N TYR A 143 -9.22 3.02 7.70
CA TYR A 143 -9.13 4.47 7.92
C TYR A 143 -8.80 5.26 6.63
N ASN A 144 -9.43 4.87 5.53
CA ASN A 144 -9.59 5.69 4.34
C ASN A 144 -11.08 5.99 4.21
N PRO A 145 -11.60 7.05 4.86
CA PRO A 145 -13.05 7.23 5.02
C PRO A 145 -13.78 7.43 3.69
N ASN A 146 -13.08 7.86 2.64
CA ASN A 146 -13.65 8.06 1.31
C ASN A 146 -13.40 6.88 0.35
N LEU A 147 -12.66 5.84 0.78
CA LEU A 147 -12.42 4.66 -0.03
C LEU A 147 -13.72 3.90 -0.21
N SER A 148 -14.19 3.82 -1.44
CA SER A 148 -15.44 3.16 -1.81
C SER A 148 -15.27 2.17 -2.96
N ASP A 149 -14.24 2.37 -3.80
CA ASP A 149 -13.91 1.47 -4.90
C ASP A 149 -12.68 0.62 -4.55
N ILE A 150 -12.84 -0.70 -4.61
CA ILE A 150 -11.74 -1.67 -4.46
C ILE A 150 -11.59 -2.58 -5.68
N SER A 151 -12.11 -2.17 -6.84
CA SER A 151 -11.99 -2.92 -8.09
C SER A 151 -10.53 -3.18 -8.49
N GLY A 152 -9.62 -2.28 -8.12
CA GLY A 152 -8.17 -2.48 -8.20
C GLY A 152 -7.65 -3.71 -7.44
N LEU A 153 -8.43 -4.39 -6.59
CA LEU A 153 -8.02 -5.66 -5.96
C LEU A 153 -8.42 -6.90 -6.76
N SER A 154 -8.97 -6.77 -7.97
CA SER A 154 -9.54 -7.89 -8.74
C SER A 154 -8.57 -9.07 -8.99
N SER A 155 -7.27 -8.81 -8.96
CA SER A 155 -6.22 -9.83 -9.14
C SER A 155 -5.75 -10.47 -7.83
N LEU A 156 -6.14 -9.93 -6.66
CA LEU A 156 -5.71 -10.38 -5.35
C LEU A 156 -6.32 -11.74 -5.02
N LYS A 157 -5.47 -12.77 -4.96
CA LYS A 157 -5.85 -14.15 -4.64
C LYS A 157 -5.60 -14.51 -3.19
N SER A 158 -4.58 -13.93 -2.55
CA SER A 158 -4.18 -14.36 -1.22
C SER A 158 -3.69 -13.20 -0.37
N SER A 159 -4.26 -13.06 0.82
CA SER A 159 -3.69 -12.20 1.84
C SER A 159 -4.07 -12.64 3.24
N SER A 160 -3.16 -12.56 4.20
CA SER A 160 -3.48 -12.86 5.61
C SER A 160 -4.65 -12.01 6.13
N LYS A 161 -4.78 -10.78 5.60
CA LYS A 161 -5.94 -9.92 5.82
C LYS A 161 -6.15 -8.94 4.67
N VAL A 162 -7.40 -8.62 4.40
CA VAL A 162 -7.81 -7.39 3.70
C VAL A 162 -8.60 -6.56 4.71
N ASP A 163 -8.02 -5.46 5.17
CA ASP A 163 -8.59 -4.65 6.25
C ASP A 163 -9.26 -3.40 5.68
N LEU A 164 -10.59 -3.40 5.68
CA LEU A 164 -11.46 -2.36 5.11
C LEU A 164 -12.27 -1.62 6.20
N ARG A 165 -11.86 -1.75 7.47
CA ARG A 165 -12.52 -1.06 8.59
C ARG A 165 -12.40 0.45 8.42
N GLU A 166 -13.42 1.20 8.80
CA GLU A 166 -13.40 2.67 8.69
C GLU A 166 -13.19 3.13 7.23
N THR A 167 -13.90 2.48 6.29
CA THR A 167 -13.98 2.86 4.87
C THR A 167 -15.45 2.92 4.42
N ASN A 168 -15.72 3.50 3.26
CA ASN A 168 -17.05 3.53 2.63
C ASN A 168 -17.31 2.34 1.70
N VAL A 169 -16.41 1.37 1.60
CA VAL A 169 -16.57 0.18 0.75
C VAL A 169 -17.80 -0.63 1.15
N THR A 170 -18.74 -0.80 0.23
CA THR A 170 -19.91 -1.69 0.38
C THR A 170 -19.98 -2.74 -0.72
N ASP A 171 -19.24 -2.54 -1.81
CA ASP A 171 -19.07 -3.52 -2.87
C ASP A 171 -17.74 -4.25 -2.74
N LEU A 172 -17.80 -5.57 -2.58
CA LEU A 172 -16.64 -6.45 -2.52
C LEU A 172 -16.36 -7.15 -3.86
N SER A 173 -16.99 -6.76 -4.96
CA SER A 173 -16.80 -7.36 -6.29
C SER A 173 -15.32 -7.44 -6.71
N GLY A 174 -14.51 -6.44 -6.33
CA GLY A 174 -13.05 -6.46 -6.49
C GLY A 174 -12.31 -7.60 -5.77
N LEU A 175 -12.97 -8.43 -4.96
CA LEU A 175 -12.40 -9.58 -4.26
C LEU A 175 -12.98 -10.93 -4.72
N GLU A 176 -13.70 -10.99 -5.85
CA GLU A 176 -14.29 -12.23 -6.36
C GLU A 176 -13.28 -13.37 -6.57
N ASN A 177 -12.03 -13.04 -6.87
CA ASN A 177 -10.92 -13.98 -7.05
C ASN A 177 -10.14 -14.28 -5.76
N PHE A 178 -10.57 -13.78 -4.60
CA PHE A 178 -9.85 -13.96 -3.34
C PHE A 178 -10.01 -15.38 -2.81
N GLU A 179 -8.91 -16.10 -2.64
CA GLU A 179 -8.90 -17.53 -2.34
C GLU A 179 -8.46 -17.85 -0.91
N LYS A 180 -7.73 -16.96 -0.24
CA LYS A 180 -7.22 -17.22 1.11
C LYS A 180 -7.09 -15.96 1.93
N GLY A 181 -7.71 -15.94 3.12
CA GLY A 181 -7.52 -14.86 4.07
C GLY A 181 -8.71 -14.48 4.92
N SER A 182 -8.63 -13.29 5.52
CA SER A 182 -9.73 -12.69 6.28
C SER A 182 -10.01 -11.26 5.79
N ILE A 183 -11.26 -10.99 5.42
CA ILE A 183 -11.73 -9.64 5.08
C ILE A 183 -12.32 -9.03 6.36
N TYR A 184 -11.86 -7.85 6.76
CA TYR A 184 -12.33 -7.16 7.95
C TYR A 184 -13.14 -5.91 7.59
N LEU A 185 -14.35 -5.83 8.12
CA LEU A 185 -15.28 -4.72 7.96
C LEU A 185 -15.68 -4.21 9.36
N GLN A 186 -16.03 -2.93 9.49
CA GLN A 186 -16.49 -2.34 10.75
C GLN A 186 -17.67 -1.42 10.48
N ASP A 187 -18.64 -1.43 11.40
CA ASP A 187 -19.81 -0.55 11.39
C ASP A 187 -20.62 -0.59 10.07
N LYS A 188 -20.57 -1.73 9.37
CA LYS A 188 -21.37 -2.05 8.18
C LYS A 188 -22.26 -3.22 8.52
N ARG A 189 -23.56 -3.13 8.24
CA ARG A 189 -24.45 -4.29 8.35
C ARG A 189 -24.34 -5.16 7.10
N PRO A 190 -24.63 -6.46 7.19
CA PRO A 190 -24.51 -7.36 6.05
C PRO A 190 -25.45 -6.95 4.93
N GLU A 191 -26.66 -6.49 5.26
CA GLU A 191 -27.67 -6.07 4.27
C GLU A 191 -27.27 -4.80 3.51
N ASP A 192 -26.35 -4.01 4.07
CA ASP A 192 -25.79 -2.81 3.42
C ASP A 192 -24.70 -3.17 2.39
N MET A 193 -24.24 -4.43 2.36
CA MET A 193 -23.24 -4.90 1.40
C MET A 193 -23.90 -5.30 0.07
N VAL A 194 -23.25 -4.96 -1.05
CA VAL A 194 -23.75 -5.32 -2.39
C VAL A 194 -23.93 -6.82 -2.52
N GLN A 195 -22.97 -7.61 -2.04
CA GLN A 195 -22.98 -9.07 -2.13
C GLN A 195 -24.06 -9.76 -1.30
N PHE A 196 -24.74 -9.06 -0.40
CA PHE A 196 -25.90 -9.63 0.29
C PHE A 196 -27.13 -9.66 -0.64
N ASN A 197 -27.29 -8.61 -1.45
CA ASN A 197 -28.40 -8.47 -2.39
C ASN A 197 -28.07 -9.01 -3.79
N ASN A 198 -26.79 -9.00 -4.17
CA ASN A 198 -26.23 -9.57 -5.39
C ASN A 198 -25.05 -10.50 -5.07
N PRO A 199 -25.32 -11.71 -4.55
CA PRO A 199 -24.28 -12.65 -4.11
C PRO A 199 -23.33 -13.04 -5.22
N TRP A 200 -22.09 -13.35 -4.84
CA TRP A 200 -21.15 -13.99 -5.75
C TRP A 200 -21.66 -15.36 -6.16
N ASN A 201 -21.33 -15.77 -7.38
CA ASN A 201 -21.67 -17.10 -7.87
C ASN A 201 -21.01 -18.18 -7.00
N MET A 202 -21.73 -19.23 -6.63
CA MET A 202 -21.16 -20.38 -5.89
C MET A 202 -19.93 -21.01 -6.55
N SER A 203 -19.77 -20.91 -7.87
CA SER A 203 -18.58 -21.38 -8.60
C SER A 203 -17.40 -20.39 -8.59
N SER A 204 -17.59 -19.16 -8.12
CA SER A 204 -16.50 -18.18 -8.01
C SER A 204 -15.42 -18.67 -7.04
N PRO A 205 -14.14 -18.29 -7.23
CA PRO A 205 -13.07 -18.67 -6.34
C PRO A 205 -13.36 -18.33 -4.88
N ILE A 206 -13.83 -17.11 -4.59
CA ILE A 206 -14.14 -16.69 -3.22
C ILE A 206 -15.21 -17.56 -2.56
N CYS A 207 -16.28 -17.95 -3.28
CA CYS A 207 -17.35 -18.76 -2.68
C CYS A 207 -16.95 -20.21 -2.41
N GLN A 208 -16.15 -20.81 -3.30
CA GLN A 208 -15.55 -22.12 -3.04
C GLN A 208 -14.67 -22.08 -1.78
N LYS A 209 -13.92 -20.99 -1.60
CA LYS A 209 -12.96 -20.83 -0.52
C LYS A 209 -13.58 -20.40 0.81
N ILE A 210 -14.68 -19.66 0.79
CA ILE A 210 -15.56 -19.47 1.94
C ILE A 210 -16.13 -20.81 2.40
N SER A 211 -16.59 -21.66 1.46
CA SER A 211 -17.17 -22.97 1.78
C SER A 211 -16.17 -23.91 2.47
N ASN A 212 -14.90 -23.84 2.07
CA ASN A 212 -13.79 -24.60 2.65
C ASN A 212 -13.20 -23.97 3.93
N GLY A 213 -13.63 -22.76 4.32
CA GLY A 213 -13.09 -22.03 5.46
C GLY A 213 -11.70 -21.40 5.23
N GLU A 214 -11.25 -21.31 3.98
CA GLU A 214 -9.99 -20.67 3.58
C GLU A 214 -10.14 -19.13 3.52
N VAL A 215 -11.35 -18.66 3.27
CA VAL A 215 -11.73 -17.23 3.33
C VAL A 215 -12.76 -17.00 4.43
N SER A 216 -12.59 -15.94 5.21
CA SER A 216 -13.59 -15.46 6.16
C SER A 216 -13.89 -13.98 5.97
N ILE A 217 -15.15 -13.59 6.15
CA ILE A 217 -15.58 -12.19 6.21
C ILE A 217 -15.95 -11.90 7.66
N ARG A 218 -15.32 -10.87 8.24
CA ARG A 218 -15.42 -10.54 9.66
C ARG A 218 -15.93 -9.14 9.82
N PHE A 219 -17.13 -9.02 10.36
CA PHE A 219 -17.72 -7.75 10.74
C PHE A 219 -17.41 -7.46 12.20
N LYS A 220 -16.89 -6.27 12.49
CA LYS A 220 -16.75 -5.76 13.84
C LYS A 220 -17.93 -4.82 14.12
N TYR A 221 -18.95 -5.34 14.80
CA TYR A 221 -20.08 -4.57 15.31
C TYR A 221 -19.87 -4.19 16.78
N LYS A 222 -20.47 -3.07 17.19
CA LYS A 222 -20.61 -2.72 18.62
C LYS A 222 -21.58 -3.63 19.39
N GLN A 223 -22.40 -4.47 18.72
CA GLN A 223 -23.46 -5.27 19.36
C GLN A 223 -23.45 -6.80 19.07
N GLY A 224 -22.39 -7.36 18.48
CA GLY A 224 -22.16 -8.81 18.55
C GLY A 224 -22.88 -9.72 17.54
N GLU A 225 -23.46 -9.19 16.46
CA GLU A 225 -23.98 -10.03 15.37
C GLU A 225 -22.84 -10.56 14.50
N THR A 226 -22.78 -11.89 14.30
CA THR A 226 -21.86 -12.53 13.35
C THR A 226 -22.66 -13.04 12.18
N THR A 227 -22.53 -12.43 11.00
CA THR A 227 -23.07 -13.02 9.77
C THR A 227 -22.18 -14.13 9.25
N ASN A 228 -22.81 -15.10 8.60
CA ASN A 228 -22.11 -16.19 7.95
C ASN A 228 -21.58 -15.67 6.61
N ALA A 229 -20.27 -15.75 6.37
CA ALA A 229 -19.69 -15.37 5.08
C ALA A 229 -20.34 -16.12 3.90
N LYS A 230 -20.95 -17.30 4.14
CA LYS A 230 -21.71 -18.06 3.13
C LYS A 230 -22.95 -17.32 2.60
N ASP A 231 -23.49 -16.37 3.34
CA ASP A 231 -24.67 -15.59 2.91
C ASP A 231 -24.37 -14.68 1.70
N PHE A 232 -23.08 -14.47 1.41
CA PHE A 232 -22.56 -13.68 0.28
C PHE A 232 -22.41 -14.49 -1.00
N CYS A 233 -22.85 -15.77 -1.00
CA CYS A 233 -22.70 -16.71 -2.10
C CYS A 233 -24.04 -17.38 -2.48
N LYS A 234 -24.40 -17.40 -3.77
CA LYS A 234 -25.59 -18.10 -4.29
C LYS A 234 -25.40 -18.71 -5.68
#